data_AF-A0A7X8WG45-F1
#
_entry.id   AF-A0A7X8WG45-F1
#
_cell.length_a   1.000
_cell.length_b   1.000
_cell.length_c   1.000
_cell.angle_alpha   90.00
_cell.angle_beta   90.00
_cell.angle_gamma   90.00
#
_symmetry.space_group_name_H-M   'P 1'
#
loop_
_entity.id
_entity.type
_entity.pdbx_description
1 polymer ?
#
loop_
_entity_poly.entity_id
_entity_poly.type
_entity_poly.pdbx_seq_one_letter_code
_entity_poly.pdbx_strand_id
1 'polypeptide(L)'
;RTYIEETGGANFIFVTKDGTVVTPKSPTILPSITRRSLISVAREYLGLEVEERKIELSELSEFVEGGLCGTAAVISPIGSVTTGDGEIFLPSGMKEMGPVTKKLYDTLTGIQYGTIEAPEGWIRTIV
;
A
#
# COMPACT_ATOMS: atom_id res chain seq x y z
N ARG A 1 -13.59 -17.22 3.71
CA ARG A 1 -13.53 -15.92 2.99
C ARG A 1 -12.33 -16.00 2.07
N THR A 2 -12.51 -15.79 0.77
CA THR A 2 -11.48 -16.14 -0.23
C THR A 2 -10.60 -14.96 -0.62
N TYR A 3 -11.16 -13.74 -0.65
CA TYR A 3 -10.46 -12.55 -1.15
C TYR A 3 -10.15 -11.54 -0.03
N ILE A 4 -9.01 -10.88 -0.15
CA ILE A 4 -8.60 -9.75 0.69
C ILE A 4 -9.38 -8.50 0.27
N GLU A 5 -9.84 -7.73 1.24
CA GLU A 5 -10.52 -6.45 1.01
C GLU A 5 -9.85 -5.31 1.76
N GLU A 6 -10.11 -5.21 3.06
CA GLU A 6 -9.59 -4.17 3.95
C GLU A 6 -9.55 -4.67 5.39
N THR A 7 -8.93 -3.91 6.29
CA THR A 7 -8.97 -4.20 7.72
C THR A 7 -9.23 -2.92 8.51
N GLY A 8 -10.33 -2.92 9.26
CA GLY A 8 -10.80 -1.74 9.99
C GLY A 8 -11.00 -0.55 9.04
N GLY A 9 -10.23 0.52 9.26
CA GLY A 9 -10.29 1.75 8.45
C GLY A 9 -9.13 1.93 7.46
N ALA A 10 -8.38 0.85 7.13
CA ALA A 10 -7.20 0.92 6.26
C ALA A 10 -7.29 -0.05 5.09
N ASN A 11 -6.70 0.33 3.95
CA ASN A 11 -6.61 -0.54 2.77
C ASN A 11 -5.24 -1.22 2.69
N PHE A 12 -5.18 -2.34 1.97
CA PHE A 12 -3.93 -3.05 1.73
C PHE A 12 -3.17 -2.49 0.52
N ILE A 13 -1.85 -2.51 0.63
CA ILE A 13 -0.92 -2.42 -0.48
C ILE A 13 0.12 -3.54 -0.32
N PHE A 14 0.41 -4.25 -1.40
CA PHE A 14 1.38 -5.34 -1.42
C PHE A 14 2.41 -5.09 -2.52
N VAL A 15 3.54 -5.78 -2.42
CA VAL A 15 4.62 -5.73 -3.41
C VAL A 15 5.03 -7.16 -3.74
N THR A 16 5.02 -7.50 -5.03
CA THR A 16 5.49 -8.79 -5.54
C THR A 16 7.02 -8.82 -5.63
N LYS A 17 7.60 -10.02 -5.83
CA LYS A 17 9.05 -10.20 -5.89
C LYS A 17 9.74 -9.41 -7.02
N ASP A 18 9.04 -9.16 -8.11
CA ASP A 18 9.49 -8.34 -9.26
C ASP A 18 9.29 -6.83 -9.05
N GLY A 19 8.69 -6.42 -7.92
CA GLY A 19 8.52 -5.01 -7.56
C GLY A 19 7.20 -4.39 -7.99
N THR A 20 6.26 -5.18 -8.54
CA THR A 20 4.91 -4.72 -8.91
C THR A 20 4.11 -4.43 -7.64
N VAL A 21 3.46 -3.25 -7.62
CA VAL A 21 2.59 -2.84 -6.53
C VAL A 21 1.19 -3.38 -6.78
N VAL A 22 0.63 -4.13 -5.83
CA VAL A 22 -0.67 -4.77 -5.99
C VAL A 22 -1.60 -4.32 -4.86
N THR A 23 -2.83 -3.95 -5.20
CA THR A 23 -3.84 -3.58 -4.18
C THR A 23 -5.21 -4.21 -4.50
N PRO A 24 -5.95 -4.66 -3.45
CA PRO A 24 -7.28 -5.21 -3.64
C PRO A 24 -8.26 -4.25 -4.32
N LYS A 25 -8.98 -4.75 -5.32
CA LYS A 25 -10.08 -4.07 -6.02
C LYS A 25 -11.38 -4.85 -5.89
N SER A 26 -12.36 -4.22 -5.25
CA SER A 26 -13.71 -4.74 -5.01
C SER A 26 -14.67 -3.56 -4.84
N PRO A 27 -15.94 -3.67 -5.27
CA PRO A 27 -16.94 -2.60 -5.08
C PRO A 27 -17.27 -2.31 -3.60
N THR A 28 -16.91 -3.21 -2.69
CA THR A 28 -17.19 -3.12 -1.25
C THR A 28 -16.04 -2.53 -0.43
N ILE A 29 -14.87 -2.31 -1.03
CA ILE A 29 -13.73 -1.67 -0.36
C ILE A 29 -13.94 -0.16 -0.31
N LEU A 30 -13.69 0.45 0.85
CA LEU A 30 -13.71 1.90 1.00
C LEU A 30 -12.70 2.54 0.03
N PRO A 31 -13.09 3.54 -0.78
CA PRO A 31 -12.19 4.16 -1.75
C PRO A 31 -11.21 5.14 -1.08
N SER A 32 -10.18 4.62 -0.39
CA SER A 32 -9.16 5.43 0.29
C SER A 32 -8.44 6.38 -0.65
N ILE A 33 -8.35 7.64 -0.23
CA ILE A 33 -7.54 8.65 -0.90
C ILE A 33 -6.06 8.30 -0.80
N THR A 34 -5.59 7.83 0.36
CA THR A 34 -4.19 7.41 0.52
C THR A 34 -3.82 6.29 -0.44
N ARG A 35 -4.68 5.26 -0.60
CA ARG A 35 -4.46 4.19 -1.58
C ARG A 35 -4.36 4.75 -3.00
N ARG A 36 -5.31 5.60 -3.39
CA ARG A 36 -5.29 6.27 -4.72
C ARG A 36 -4.02 7.09 -4.92
N SER A 37 -3.60 7.85 -3.93
CA SER A 37 -2.36 8.63 -4.00
C SER A 37 -1.12 7.75 -4.12
N LEU A 38 -1.06 6.63 -3.39
CA LEU A 38 0.05 5.67 -3.49
C LEU A 38 0.13 5.00 -4.87
N ILE A 39 -1.02 4.71 -5.50
CA ILE A 39 -1.07 4.21 -6.88
C ILE A 39 -0.47 5.24 -7.85
N SER A 40 -0.84 6.52 -7.74
CA SER A 40 -0.25 7.59 -8.56
C SER A 40 1.25 7.74 -8.29
N VAL A 41 1.68 7.75 -7.02
CA VAL A 41 3.11 7.81 -6.66
C VAL A 41 3.89 6.64 -7.26
N ALA A 42 3.36 5.41 -7.16
CA ALA A 42 4.00 4.23 -7.73
C ALA A 42 4.20 4.37 -9.25
N ARG A 43 3.15 4.75 -9.99
CA ARG A 43 3.20 4.89 -11.45
C ARG A 43 4.04 6.09 -11.90
N GLU A 44 3.78 7.27 -11.35
CA GLU A 44 4.22 8.55 -11.90
C GLU A 44 5.58 9.00 -11.37
N TYR A 45 5.92 8.66 -10.12
CA TYR A 45 7.17 9.09 -9.47
C TYR A 45 8.21 7.99 -9.40
N LEU A 46 7.78 6.75 -9.20
CA LEU A 46 8.68 5.62 -8.99
C LEU A 46 8.81 4.72 -10.23
N GLY A 47 7.96 4.91 -11.25
CA GLY A 47 7.98 4.11 -12.47
C GLY A 47 7.69 2.62 -12.23
N LEU A 48 6.89 2.31 -11.21
CA LEU A 48 6.52 0.95 -10.84
C LEU A 48 5.23 0.53 -11.55
N GLU A 49 5.17 -0.74 -11.91
CA GLU A 49 3.92 -1.36 -12.35
C GLU A 49 2.93 -1.44 -11.20
N VAL A 50 1.64 -1.24 -11.50
CA VAL A 50 0.58 -1.27 -10.49
C VAL A 50 -0.64 -2.06 -10.97
N GLU A 51 -1.01 -3.07 -10.20
CA GLU A 51 -2.20 -3.89 -10.40
C GLU A 51 -3.28 -3.61 -9.35
N GLU A 52 -4.49 -3.32 -9.82
CA GLU A 52 -5.68 -3.22 -8.99
C GLU A 52 -6.63 -4.39 -9.32
N ARG A 53 -6.57 -5.45 -8.52
CA ARG A 53 -7.28 -6.71 -8.80
C ARG A 53 -7.81 -7.38 -7.54
N LYS A 54 -8.60 -8.43 -7.69
CA LYS A 54 -8.91 -9.33 -6.57
C LYS A 54 -7.63 -10.07 -6.17
N ILE A 55 -7.43 -10.24 -4.87
CA ILE A 55 -6.28 -10.95 -4.29
C ILE A 55 -6.84 -12.04 -3.40
N GLU A 56 -6.53 -13.30 -3.69
CA GLU A 56 -6.90 -14.43 -2.85
C GLU A 56 -6.05 -14.47 -1.58
N LEU A 57 -6.62 -14.97 -0.48
CA LEU A 57 -5.90 -15.13 0.78
C LEU A 57 -4.65 -16.01 0.61
N SER A 58 -4.71 -17.01 -0.25
CA SER A 58 -3.59 -17.90 -0.60
C SER A 58 -2.45 -17.20 -1.33
N GLU A 59 -2.71 -16.07 -2.01
CA GLU A 59 -1.66 -15.29 -2.68
C GLU A 59 -0.81 -14.48 -1.70
N LEU A 60 -1.24 -14.32 -0.44
CA LEU A 60 -0.51 -13.49 0.52
C LEU A 60 0.93 -13.93 0.72
N SER A 61 1.23 -15.23 0.62
CA SER A 61 2.59 -15.75 0.74
C SER A 61 3.50 -15.46 -0.46
N GLU A 62 2.95 -14.96 -1.57
CA GLU A 62 3.70 -14.62 -2.78
C GLU A 62 4.24 -13.18 -2.74
N PHE A 63 3.66 -12.31 -1.89
CA PHE A 63 4.14 -10.96 -1.71
C PHE A 63 5.37 -10.91 -0.82
N VAL A 64 6.33 -10.05 -1.19
CA VAL A 64 7.57 -9.84 -0.43
C VAL A 64 7.47 -8.67 0.54
N GLU A 65 6.57 -7.73 0.26
CA GLU A 65 6.21 -6.62 1.15
C GLU A 65 4.70 -6.43 1.25
N GLY A 66 4.24 -5.91 2.39
CA GLY A 66 2.85 -5.49 2.55
C GLY A 66 2.71 -4.37 3.57
N GLY A 67 1.66 -3.58 3.41
CA GLY A 67 1.33 -2.48 4.30
C GLY A 67 -0.16 -2.16 4.33
N LEU A 68 -0.59 -1.59 5.44
CA LEU A 68 -1.89 -0.94 5.60
C LEU A 68 -1.74 0.55 5.34
N CYS A 69 -2.53 1.08 4.41
CA CYS A 69 -2.49 2.48 4.02
C CYS A 69 -3.79 3.21 4.37
N GLY A 70 -3.64 4.45 4.81
CA GLY A 70 -4.72 5.33 5.23
C GLY A 70 -4.18 6.64 5.80
N THR A 71 -5.03 7.65 5.93
CA THR A 71 -4.61 9.02 6.29
C THR A 71 -3.79 9.09 7.58
N ALA A 72 -4.16 8.31 8.60
CA ALA A 72 -3.54 8.39 9.92
C ALA A 72 -2.09 7.85 9.96
N ALA A 73 -1.81 6.76 9.25
CA ALA A 73 -0.52 6.07 9.30
C ALA A 73 0.32 6.26 8.03
N VAL A 74 -0.30 6.78 6.96
CA VAL A 74 0.21 6.78 5.58
C VAL A 74 0.43 5.35 5.07
N ILE A 75 1.47 4.66 5.56
CA ILE A 75 1.68 3.21 5.41
C ILE A 75 2.18 2.65 6.75
N SER A 76 1.48 1.65 7.28
CA SER A 76 1.93 0.82 8.38
C SER A 76 2.35 -0.55 7.82
N PRO A 77 3.62 -0.96 7.95
CA PRO A 77 4.09 -2.23 7.38
C PRO A 77 3.42 -3.41 8.07
N ILE A 78 3.12 -4.46 7.30
CA ILE A 78 2.56 -5.72 7.79
C ILE A 78 3.70 -6.73 7.89
N GLY A 79 3.99 -7.21 9.11
CA GLY A 79 4.95 -8.30 9.31
C GLY A 79 4.34 -9.69 9.14
N SER A 80 3.08 -9.87 9.57
CA SER A 80 2.36 -11.12 9.40
C SER A 80 0.85 -10.92 9.35
N VAL A 81 0.15 -11.93 8.82
CA VAL A 81 -1.30 -12.04 8.78
C VAL A 81 -1.69 -13.36 9.42
N THR A 82 -2.41 -13.29 10.55
CA THR A 82 -2.97 -14.48 11.20
C THR A 82 -4.28 -14.87 10.55
N THR A 83 -4.41 -16.15 10.20
CA THR A 83 -5.60 -16.76 9.60
C THR A 83 -6.07 -17.94 10.44
N GLY A 84 -7.21 -18.55 10.08
CA GLY A 84 -7.66 -19.79 10.72
C GLY A 84 -6.72 -20.98 10.47
N ASP A 85 -5.95 -20.95 9.38
CA ASP A 85 -5.05 -22.02 8.95
C ASP A 85 -3.60 -21.82 9.42
N GLY A 86 -3.32 -20.72 10.13
CA GLY A 86 -2.00 -20.37 10.63
C GLY A 86 -1.59 -18.93 10.32
N GLU A 87 -0.29 -18.65 10.44
CA GLU A 87 0.28 -17.32 10.25
C GLU A 87 1.06 -17.23 8.93
N ILE A 88 0.75 -16.23 8.13
CA ILE A 88 1.43 -15.91 6.87
C ILE A 88 2.38 -14.75 7.13
N PHE A 89 3.67 -14.96 6.89
CA PHE A 89 4.69 -13.94 7.14
C PHE A 89 5.02 -13.14 5.88
N LEU A 90 5.11 -11.82 6.03
CA LEU A 90 5.61 -10.88 5.03
C LEU A 90 6.97 -10.39 5.51
N PRO A 91 8.09 -10.97 5.03
CA PRO A 91 9.41 -10.84 5.65
C PRO A 91 9.87 -9.40 5.85
N SER A 92 9.47 -8.50 4.95
CA SER A 92 9.89 -7.10 4.95
C SER A 92 9.16 -6.20 5.94
N GLY A 93 8.20 -6.69 6.74
CA GLY A 93 7.42 -5.87 7.68
C GLY A 93 7.63 -6.21 9.17
N MET A 94 8.46 -7.21 9.48
CA MET A 94 8.65 -7.72 10.85
C MET A 94 9.59 -6.87 11.74
N LYS A 95 10.47 -6.07 11.14
CA LYS A 95 11.46 -5.24 11.86
C LYS A 95 11.54 -3.82 11.35
N GLU A 96 11.43 -3.66 10.04
CA GLU A 96 11.47 -2.39 9.34
C GLU A 96 10.45 -2.40 8.19
N MET A 97 10.30 -1.29 7.49
CA MET A 97 9.48 -1.22 6.27
C MET A 97 10.31 -1.71 5.09
N GLY A 98 9.69 -2.46 4.18
CA GLY A 98 10.38 -2.96 2.99
C GLY A 98 10.82 -1.83 2.05
N PRO A 99 11.81 -2.08 1.17
CA PRO A 99 12.38 -1.02 0.34
C PRO A 99 11.38 -0.34 -0.61
N VAL A 100 10.42 -1.07 -1.18
CA VAL A 100 9.41 -0.48 -2.08
C VAL A 100 8.35 0.27 -1.29
N THR A 101 7.82 -0.34 -0.22
CA THR A 101 6.87 0.30 0.69
C THR A 101 7.47 1.56 1.33
N LYS A 102 8.78 1.56 1.64
CA LYS A 102 9.50 2.73 2.14
C LYS A 102 9.60 3.84 1.10
N LYS A 103 9.96 3.52 -0.15
CA LYS A 103 9.97 4.53 -1.24
C LYS A 103 8.60 5.16 -1.43
N LEU A 104 7.55 4.35 -1.43
CA LEU A 104 6.17 4.81 -1.51
C LEU A 104 5.81 5.77 -0.36
N TYR A 105 6.14 5.39 0.87
CA TYR A 105 5.94 6.22 2.06
C TYR A 105 6.71 7.54 1.98
N ASP A 106 8.02 7.48 1.71
CA ASP A 106 8.89 8.65 1.66
C ASP A 106 8.45 9.63 0.56
N THR A 107 8.06 9.13 -0.62
CA THR A 107 7.60 9.99 -1.71
C THR A 107 6.26 10.64 -1.40
N LEU A 108 5.27 9.88 -0.91
CA LEU A 108 3.96 10.44 -0.59
C LEU A 108 4.06 11.46 0.55
N THR A 109 4.81 11.16 1.60
CA THR A 109 5.02 12.10 2.71
C THR A 109 5.83 13.31 2.26
N GLY A 110 6.83 13.16 1.39
CA GLY A 110 7.56 14.28 0.81
C GLY A 110 6.65 15.23 0.03
N ILE A 111 5.68 14.70 -0.72
CA ILE A 111 4.63 15.50 -1.38
C ILE A 111 3.78 16.24 -0.33
N GLN A 112 3.32 15.53 0.71
CA GLN A 112 2.48 16.11 1.78
C GLN A 112 3.19 17.23 2.55
N TYR A 113 4.49 17.10 2.79
CA TYR A 113 5.32 18.09 3.47
C TYR A 113 5.89 19.16 2.55
N GLY A 114 5.63 19.09 1.24
CA GLY A 114 6.12 20.06 0.25
C GLY A 114 7.63 19.98 -0.03
N THR A 115 8.29 18.88 0.33
CA THR A 115 9.71 18.63 -0.02
C THR A 115 9.88 17.94 -1.37
N ILE A 116 8.80 17.36 -1.90
CA ILE A 116 8.71 16.83 -3.26
C ILE A 116 7.58 17.57 -3.97
N GLU A 117 7.80 17.92 -5.24
CA GLU A 117 6.79 18.58 -6.06
C GLU A 117 5.53 17.72 -6.18
N ALA A 118 4.39 18.30 -5.84
CA ALA A 118 3.11 17.62 -5.84
C ALA A 118 2.47 17.59 -7.22
N PRO A 119 1.64 16.58 -7.52
CA PRO A 119 0.78 16.62 -8.70
C PRO A 119 -0.17 17.83 -8.63
N GLU A 120 -0.56 18.33 -9.80
CA GLU A 120 -1.47 19.46 -9.89
C GLU A 120 -2.76 19.20 -9.10
N GLY A 121 -3.17 20.17 -8.28
CA GLY A 121 -4.40 20.10 -7.50
C GLY A 121 -4.36 19.26 -6.22
N TRP A 122 -3.23 18.61 -5.89
CA TRP A 122 -3.12 17.84 -4.63
C TRP A 122 -2.90 18.71 -3.40
N ILE A 123 -2.10 19.78 -3.53
CA ILE A 123 -1.75 20.66 -2.41
C ILE A 123 -2.62 21.90 -2.43
N ARG A 124 -3.25 22.19 -1.28
CA ARG A 124 -3.98 23.42 -1.03
C ARG A 124 -3.28 24.21 0.06
N THR A 125 -2.72 25.36 -0.31
CA THR A 125 -2.20 26.33 0.67
C THR A 125 -3.36 26.93 1.45
N ILE A 126 -3.25 26.91 2.78
CA ILE A 126 -4.17 27.59 3.68
C ILE A 126 -3.54 28.94 4.03
N VAL A 127 -4.27 30.02 3.72
CA VAL A 127 -3.91 31.41 4.03
C VAL A 127 -4.76 31.96 5.16
#